data_AF-A0AAC9JDM0-F1
#
_entry.id   AF-A0AAC9JDM0-F1
#
_cell.length_a   1.000
_cell.length_b   1.000
_cell.length_c   1.000
_cell.angle_alpha   90.00
_cell.angle_beta   90.00
_cell.angle_gamma   90.00
#
_symmetry.space_group_name_H-M   'P 1'
#
loop_
_entity.id
_entity.type
_entity.pdbx_description
1 polymer ?
#
loop_
_entity_poly.entity_id
_entity_poly.type
_entity_poly.pdbx_seq_one_letter_code
_entity_poly.pdbx_strand_id
1 'polypeptide(L)' 'MSKNNFDKDLCHDFVVSHGFGAPTDTGYTVAVELFSQGDDYATIGHELVARSLTTELSN' A
#
# COMPACT_ATOMS: atom_id res chain seq x y z
N MET A 1 15.01 14.83 -13.28
CA MET A 1 14.98 13.89 -12.13
C MET A 1 13.54 13.79 -11.67
N SER A 2 12.81 12.75 -12.10
CA SER A 2 11.41 12.55 -11.68
C SER A 2 11.41 11.95 -10.27
N LYS A 3 11.36 12.81 -9.26
CA LYS A 3 11.22 12.40 -7.86
C LYS A 3 9.75 11.99 -7.65
N ASN A 4 9.55 10.75 -7.22
CA ASN A 4 8.33 10.28 -6.55
C ASN A 4 7.12 10.00 -7.45
N ASN A 5 7.27 9.17 -8.48
CA ASN A 5 6.10 8.44 -8.96
C ASN A 5 5.84 7.29 -7.97
N PHE A 6 4.60 7.17 -7.49
CA PHE A 6 4.18 6.02 -6.68
C PHE A 6 4.47 4.73 -7.44
N ASP A 7 5.23 3.83 -6.82
CA ASP A 7 5.54 2.53 -7.38
C ASP A 7 4.54 1.51 -6.83
N LYS A 8 3.58 1.16 -7.67
CA LYS A 8 2.50 0.23 -7.32
C LYS A 8 3.03 -1.17 -7.01
N ASP A 9 4.06 -1.62 -7.73
CA ASP A 9 4.63 -2.95 -7.56
C ASP A 9 5.43 -3.00 -6.25
N LEU A 10 6.20 -1.96 -5.94
CA LEU A 10 6.90 -1.84 -4.66
C LEU A 10 5.92 -1.78 -3.48
N CYS A 11 4.82 -1.04 -3.61
CA CYS A 11 3.76 -1.01 -2.60
C CYS A 11 3.12 -2.40 -2.42
N HIS A 12 2.82 -3.11 -3.51
CA HIS A 12 2.26 -4.45 -3.47
C HIS A 12 3.19 -5.41 -2.74
N ASP A 13 4.45 -5.49 -3.19
CA ASP A 13 5.47 -6.37 -2.63
C ASP A 13 5.70 -6.07 -1.15
N PHE A 14 5.72 -4.80 -0.76
CA PHE A 14 5.86 -4.41 0.64
C PHE A 14 4.70 -4.95 1.49
N VAL A 15 3.45 -4.70 1.08
CA VAL A 15 2.26 -5.10 1.84
C VAL A 15 2.14 -6.63 1.91
N VAL A 16 2.40 -7.33 0.80
CA VAL A 16 2.34 -8.80 0.74
C VAL A 16 3.48 -9.42 1.56
N SER A 17 4.71 -8.93 1.46
CA SER A 17 5.87 -9.46 2.20
C SER A 17 5.74 -9.29 3.72
N HIS A 18 4.97 -8.30 4.18
CA HIS A 18 4.67 -8.09 5.60
C HIS A 18 3.50 -8.93 6.11
N GLY A 19 2.87 -9.74 5.25
CA GLY A 19 1.75 -10.59 5.65
C GLY A 19 0.47 -9.82 5.92
N PHE A 20 0.26 -8.69 5.25
CA PHE A 20 -0.96 -7.89 5.35
C PHE A 20 -2.05 -8.33 4.36
N GLY A 21 -1.72 -9.21 3.41
CA GLY A 21 -2.56 -9.54 2.26
C GLY A 21 -2.29 -8.62 1.06
N ALA A 22 -2.92 -8.86 -0.09
CA ALA A 22 -2.73 -8.00 -1.25
C ALA A 22 -3.56 -6.72 -1.10
N PRO A 23 -3.04 -5.53 -1.44
CA PRO A 23 -3.87 -4.33 -1.52
C PRO A 23 -5.01 -4.50 -2.51
N THR A 24 -6.22 -4.08 -2.13
CA THR A 24 -7.38 -3.97 -3.03
C THR A 24 -7.21 -2.80 -3.99
N ASP A 25 -8.05 -2.72 -5.04
CA ASP A 25 -8.05 -1.57 -5.95
C ASP A 25 -8.25 -0.24 -5.21
N THR A 26 -9.18 -0.20 -4.24
CA THR A 26 -9.38 0.96 -3.36
C THR A 26 -8.15 1.22 -2.49
N GLY A 27 -7.48 0.15 -2.02
CA GLY A 27 -6.21 0.26 -1.30
C GLY A 27 -5.11 0.96 -2.11
N TYR A 28 -4.98 0.66 -3.40
CA TYR A 28 -4.01 1.36 -4.24
C TYR A 28 -4.36 2.84 -4.45
N THR A 29 -5.64 3.20 -4.56
CA THR A 29 -6.04 4.60 -4.64
C THR A 29 -5.62 5.36 -3.39
N VAL A 30 -5.89 4.80 -2.21
CA VAL A 30 -5.49 5.39 -0.92
C VAL A 30 -3.97 5.45 -0.81
N ALA A 31 -3.25 4.40 -1.24
CA ALA A 31 -1.80 4.38 -1.21
C ALA A 31 -1.16 5.49 -2.05
N VAL A 32 -1.71 5.79 -3.23
CA VAL A 32 -1.27 6.92 -4.07
C VAL A 32 -1.50 8.25 -3.37
N GLU A 33 -2.66 8.43 -2.73
CA GLU A 33 -2.99 9.65 -1.99
C GLU A 33 -2.02 9.87 -0.82
N LEU A 34 -1.79 8.84 0.00
CA LEU A 34 -0.87 8.89 1.14
C LEU A 34 0.57 9.15 0.69
N PHE A 35 1.02 8.47 -0.37
CA PHE A 35 2.34 8.71 -0.96
C PHE A 35 2.49 10.15 -1.48
N SER A 36 1.43 10.72 -2.06
CA SER A 36 1.42 12.13 -2.49
C SER A 36 1.49 13.12 -1.32
N GLN A 37 1.05 12.70 -0.13
CA GLN A 37 1.17 13.47 1.12
C GLN A 37 2.57 13.36 1.75
N GLY A 38 3.40 12.43 1.26
CA GLY A 38 4.78 12.20 1.70
C GLY A 38 4.95 10.98 2.60
N ASP A 39 3.93 10.13 2.74
CA ASP A 39 4.03 8.89 3.51
C ASP A 39 4.91 7.86 2.79
N ASP A 40 5.62 7.06 3.59
CA ASP A 40 6.40 5.92 3.11
C ASP A 40 5.56 4.65 2.98
N TYR A 41 6.07 3.66 2.25
CA TYR A 41 5.35 2.39 2.04
C TYR A 41 5.03 1.63 3.33
N ALA A 42 5.82 1.84 4.39
CA ALA A 42 5.56 1.24 5.70
C ALA A 42 4.31 1.83 6.37
N THR A 43 4.21 3.16 6.38
CA THR A 43 3.05 3.89 6.89
C THR A 43 1.82 3.57 6.06
N ILE A 44 1.95 3.59 4.73
CA ILE A 44 0.89 3.22 3.80
C ILE A 44 0.40 1.80 4.09
N GLY A 45 1.29 0.82 4.18
CA GLY A 45 0.92 -0.57 4.42
C GLY A 45 0.10 -0.77 5.70
N HIS A 46 0.51 -0.13 6.80
CA HIS A 46 -0.27 -0.14 8.04
C HIS A 46 -1.64 0.52 7.89
N GLU A 47 -1.71 1.65 7.18
CA GLU A 47 -2.98 2.35 6.97
C GLU A 47 -3.95 1.53 6.12
N LEU A 48 -3.45 0.81 5.09
CA LEU A 48 -4.27 -0.10 4.29
C LEU A 48 -4.86 -1.22 5.15
N VAL A 49 -4.08 -1.80 6.06
CA VAL A 49 -4.57 -2.83 7.01
C VAL A 49 -5.57 -2.23 7.98
N ALA A 50 -5.25 -1.08 8.58
CA ALA A 50 -6.13 -0.40 9.54
C ALA A 50 -7.49 -0.05 8.93
N ARG A 51 -7.52 0.26 7.62
CA ARG A 51 -8.74 0.54 6.86
C ARG A 51 -9.39 -0.70 6.24
N SER A 52 -8.86 -1.90 6.47
CA SER A 52 -9.33 -3.15 5.83
C SER A 52 -9.36 -3.08 4.30
N LEU A 53 -8.36 -2.41 3.71
CA LEU A 53 -8.18 -2.25 2.27
C LEU A 53 -7.22 -3.28 1.67
N THR A 54 -6.85 -4.30 2.43
CA THR A 54 -6.11 -5.48 1.95
C THR A 54 -7.04 -6.68 1.88
N THR A 55 -6.74 -7.63 0.99
CA THR A 55 -7.43 -8.92 0.96
C THR A 55 -7.08 -9.70 2.21
N GLU A 56 -8.03 -10.47 2.75
CA GLU A 56 -7.69 -11.47 3.76
C GLU A 56 -6.62 -12.40 3.20
N LEU A 57 -5.59 -12.71 3.98
CA LEU A 57 -4.73 -13.85 3.69
C LEU A 57 -5.62 -15.08 3.80
N SER A 58 -6.11 -15.56 2.66
CA SER A 58 -6.76 -16.86 2.55
C SER A 58 -5.76 -17.90 3.06
N ASN A 59 -5.94 -18.29 4.32
CA ASN A 59 -5.17 -19.33 5.00
C ASN A 59 -5.63 -20.71 4.52
#